data_AF-A0A1V6DD55-F1
#
_entry.id   AF-A0A1V6DD55-F1
#
_cell.length_a   1.000
_cell.length_b   1.000
_cell.length_c   1.000
_cell.angle_alpha   90.00
_cell.angle_beta   90.00
_cell.angle_gamma   90.00
#
_symmetry.space_group_name_H-M   'P 1'
#
loop_
_entity.id
_entity.type
_entity.pdbx_description
1 polymer ?
#
loop_
_entity_poly.entity_id
_entity_poly.type
_entity_poly.pdbx_seq_one_letter_code
_entity_poly.pdbx_strand_id
1 'polypeptide(L)'
;MRNVLSRSDYEELFPRQSYPARTHGAKCELVTRGLQATASALDYLVAKGDVVVPQTESGRRMWDRQHIDRAAECLADAEVFTPSAWQHLVEDTDPAQDIRAFREACRKAPHLPPDPAYFVRTVMPGVPGLGIYATVHYRAMTADELAAWHGLIEQARGREVTA
;
A
#
# COMPACT_ATOMS: atom_id res chain seq x y z
N MET A 1 16.14 -9.93 6.17
CA MET A 1 14.73 -9.49 6.22
C MET A 1 14.34 -9.12 7.64
N ARG A 2 14.10 -7.83 7.90
CA ARG A 2 13.23 -7.28 8.96
C ARG A 2 13.22 -5.75 8.82
N ASN A 3 12.52 -5.24 7.80
CA ASN A 3 11.99 -3.88 7.83
C ASN A 3 10.75 -3.92 8.73
N VAL A 4 10.96 -4.11 10.03
CA VAL A 4 9.91 -3.92 11.01
C VAL A 4 9.96 -2.44 11.34
N LEU A 5 8.97 -1.68 10.87
CA LEU A 5 8.75 -0.32 11.36
C LEU A 5 8.89 -0.35 12.88
N SER A 6 9.73 0.52 13.44
CA SER A 6 9.85 0.58 14.89
C SER A 6 8.48 0.89 15.46
N ARG A 7 8.20 0.45 16.69
CA ARG A 7 6.89 0.68 17.32
C ARG A 7 6.51 2.16 17.30
N SER A 8 7.48 3.05 17.47
CA SER A 8 7.30 4.50 17.37
C SER A 8 6.93 4.95 15.96
N ASP A 9 7.61 4.46 14.91
CA ASP A 9 7.29 4.84 13.52
C ASP A 9 5.89 4.33 13.14
N TYR A 10 5.52 3.15 13.63
CA TYR A 10 4.20 2.58 13.42
C TYR A 10 3.11 3.41 14.15
N GLU A 11 3.31 3.75 15.43
CA GLU A 11 2.35 4.57 16.19
C GLU A 11 2.24 6.00 15.63
N GLU A 12 3.31 6.55 15.05
CA GLU A 12 3.31 7.85 14.36
C GLU A 12 2.55 7.80 13.03
N LEU A 13 2.69 6.71 12.26
CA LEU A 13 1.97 6.50 11.02
C LEU A 13 0.48 6.15 11.23
N PHE A 14 0.13 5.60 12.40
CA PHE A 14 -1.23 5.14 12.74
C PHE A 14 -1.74 5.67 14.10
N PRO A 15 -1.83 7.00 14.28
CA PRO A 15 -2.34 7.55 15.53
C PRO A 15 -3.79 7.10 15.74
N ARG A 16 -4.12 6.65 16.95
CA ARG A 16 -5.47 6.24 17.44
C ARG A 16 -5.93 4.82 17.11
N GLN A 17 -5.05 3.88 16.76
CA GLN A 17 -5.46 2.46 16.73
C GLN A 17 -5.93 2.01 18.12
N SER A 18 -7.23 1.72 18.22
CA SER A 18 -7.87 1.22 19.42
C SER A 18 -8.28 -0.22 19.18
N TYR A 19 -7.75 -1.14 19.99
CA TYR A 19 -8.12 -2.55 19.96
C TYR A 19 -9.13 -2.87 21.07
N PRO A 20 -10.02 -3.86 20.86
CA PRO A 20 -10.19 -4.63 19.63
C PRO A 20 -10.82 -3.82 18.48
N ALA A 21 -10.38 -4.09 17.26
CA ALA A 21 -10.89 -3.45 16.05
C ALA A 21 -11.99 -4.30 15.40
N ARG A 22 -12.99 -3.66 14.76
CA ARG A 22 -13.92 -4.40 13.89
C ARG A 22 -13.17 -4.92 12.66
N THR A 23 -13.70 -5.95 11.97
CA THR A 23 -13.13 -6.50 10.73
C THR A 23 -12.74 -5.44 9.70
N HIS A 24 -13.53 -4.35 9.57
CA HIS A 24 -13.18 -3.24 8.69
C HIS A 24 -11.87 -2.53 9.11
N GLY A 25 -11.70 -2.26 10.41
CA GLY A 25 -10.49 -1.65 10.94
C GLY A 25 -9.26 -2.55 10.77
N ALA A 26 -9.41 -3.84 11.08
CA ALA A 26 -8.37 -4.85 10.85
C ALA A 26 -7.92 -4.89 9.37
N LYS A 27 -8.88 -4.84 8.44
CA LYS A 27 -8.60 -4.77 7.00
C LYS A 27 -7.81 -3.51 6.63
N CYS A 28 -8.26 -2.35 7.07
CA CYS A 28 -7.59 -1.07 6.79
C CYS A 28 -6.15 -1.07 7.32
N GLU A 29 -5.93 -1.64 8.50
CA GLU A 29 -4.61 -1.79 9.08
C GLU A 29 -3.71 -2.69 8.21
N LEU A 30 -4.18 -3.88 7.82
CA LEU A 30 -3.43 -4.81 6.95
C LEU A 30 -3.11 -4.21 5.58
N VAL A 31 -4.07 -3.51 4.96
CA VAL A 31 -3.85 -2.79 3.70
C VAL A 31 -2.78 -1.74 3.86
N THR A 32 -2.77 -1.02 4.98
CA THR A 32 -1.72 -0.02 5.20
C THR A 32 -0.36 -0.63 5.54
N ARG A 33 -0.34 -1.87 6.05
CA ARG A 33 0.87 -2.71 6.14
C ARG A 33 1.32 -3.28 4.78
N GLY A 34 0.62 -2.97 3.68
CA GLY A 34 0.95 -3.41 2.32
C GLY A 34 0.34 -4.76 1.92
N LEU A 35 -0.61 -5.29 2.68
CA LEU A 35 -1.21 -6.60 2.43
C LEU A 35 -2.62 -6.47 1.85
N GLN A 36 -2.93 -7.22 0.80
CA GLN A 36 -4.26 -7.19 0.19
C GLN A 36 -5.26 -7.98 1.04
N ALA A 37 -5.81 -7.31 2.06
CA ALA A 37 -6.81 -7.90 2.95
C ALA A 37 -8.25 -7.65 2.47
N THR A 38 -9.08 -8.68 2.53
CA THR A 38 -10.54 -8.59 2.39
C THR A 38 -11.23 -9.25 3.59
N ALA A 39 -12.52 -8.98 3.81
CA ALA A 39 -13.26 -9.65 4.86
C ALA A 39 -13.27 -11.18 4.64
N SER A 40 -13.45 -11.63 3.41
CA SER A 40 -13.42 -13.06 3.05
C SER A 40 -12.05 -13.69 3.28
N ALA A 41 -10.95 -12.97 3.02
CA ALA A 41 -9.61 -13.46 3.30
C ALA A 41 -9.40 -13.67 4.82
N LEU A 42 -9.84 -12.71 5.63
CA LEU A 42 -9.80 -12.83 7.09
C LEU A 42 -10.65 -13.98 7.61
N ASP A 43 -11.84 -14.15 7.06
CA ASP A 43 -12.74 -15.26 7.41
C ASP A 43 -12.16 -16.62 7.02
N TYR A 44 -11.49 -16.69 5.87
CA TYR A 44 -10.77 -17.89 5.43
C TYR A 44 -9.63 -18.26 6.38
N LEU A 45 -8.82 -17.28 6.81
CA LEU A 45 -7.72 -17.52 7.77
C LEU A 45 -8.24 -18.05 9.11
N VAL A 46 -9.39 -17.54 9.58
CA VAL A 46 -10.05 -18.05 10.79
C VAL A 46 -10.60 -19.45 10.56
N ALA A 47 -11.27 -19.70 9.43
CA ALA A 47 -11.85 -21.01 9.11
C ALA A 47 -10.79 -22.11 8.94
N LYS A 48 -9.61 -21.75 8.42
CA LYS A 48 -8.46 -22.64 8.28
C LYS A 48 -7.73 -22.89 9.60
N GLY A 49 -8.01 -22.08 10.63
CA GLY A 49 -7.37 -22.17 11.94
C GLY A 49 -5.99 -21.51 12.01
N ASP A 50 -5.57 -20.80 10.96
CA ASP A 50 -4.29 -20.08 10.91
C ASP A 50 -4.29 -18.84 11.83
N VAL A 51 -5.48 -18.27 12.07
CA VAL A 51 -5.77 -17.20 13.03
C VAL A 51 -6.83 -17.70 14.01
N VAL A 52 -6.58 -17.54 15.30
CA VAL A 52 -7.55 -17.88 16.35
C VAL A 52 -8.84 -17.07 16.16
N VAL A 53 -9.99 -17.70 16.37
CA VAL A 53 -11.31 -17.05 16.21
C VAL A 53 -11.39 -15.82 17.13
N PRO A 54 -11.55 -14.60 16.59
CA PRO A 54 -11.70 -13.40 17.41
C PRO A 54 -13.02 -13.41 18.20
N GLN A 55 -13.06 -12.72 19.33
CA GLN A 55 -14.29 -12.57 20.11
C GLN A 55 -15.39 -11.90 19.28
N THR A 56 -16.64 -12.21 19.60
CA THR A 56 -17.80 -11.64 18.91
C THR A 56 -18.58 -10.75 19.86
N GLU A 57 -18.73 -9.47 19.52
CA GLU A 57 -19.57 -8.52 20.23
C GLU A 57 -20.71 -8.05 19.32
N SER A 58 -21.96 -8.17 19.79
CA SER A 58 -23.16 -7.80 19.01
C SER A 58 -23.17 -8.41 17.58
N GLY A 59 -22.72 -9.67 17.46
CA GLY A 59 -22.66 -10.38 16.17
C GLY A 59 -21.51 -9.94 15.24
N ARG A 60 -20.54 -9.16 15.73
CA ARG A 60 -19.39 -8.68 14.94
C ARG A 60 -18.08 -9.18 15.55
N ARG A 61 -17.17 -9.67 14.70
CA ARG A 61 -15.82 -10.07 15.13
C ARG A 61 -15.00 -8.85 15.57
N MET A 62 -14.35 -9.01 16.71
CA MET A 62 -13.54 -8.03 17.40
C MET A 62 -12.09 -8.52 17.39
N TRP A 63 -11.28 -7.91 16.52
CA TRP A 63 -9.91 -8.29 16.21
C TRP A 63 -8.94 -7.55 17.12
N ASP A 64 -8.38 -8.26 18.09
CA ASP A 64 -7.20 -7.78 18.80
C ASP A 64 -5.95 -7.73 17.91
N ARG A 65 -4.96 -6.98 18.38
CA ARG A 65 -3.66 -6.82 17.71
C ARG A 65 -3.01 -8.15 17.34
N GLN A 66 -3.05 -9.14 18.23
CA GLN A 66 -2.45 -10.46 17.98
C GLN A 66 -3.10 -11.19 16.78
N HIS A 67 -4.41 -11.04 16.59
CA HIS A 67 -5.09 -11.62 15.42
C HIS A 67 -4.64 -10.93 14.13
N ILE A 68 -4.47 -9.61 14.16
CA ILE A 68 -4.05 -8.82 13.01
C ILE A 68 -2.59 -9.08 12.67
N ASP A 69 -1.72 -9.18 13.66
CA ASP A 69 -0.31 -9.53 13.48
C ASP A 69 -0.19 -10.94 12.87
N ARG A 70 -0.94 -11.92 13.39
CA ARG A 70 -0.95 -13.27 12.82
C ARG A 70 -1.52 -13.31 11.40
N ALA A 71 -2.61 -12.58 11.14
CA ALA A 71 -3.16 -12.47 9.80
C ALA A 71 -2.15 -11.81 8.83
N ALA A 72 -1.36 -10.85 9.31
CA ALA A 72 -0.33 -10.20 8.51
C ALA A 72 0.76 -11.20 8.08
N GLU A 73 1.23 -12.04 9.00
CA GLU A 73 2.19 -13.12 8.71
C GLU A 73 1.62 -14.06 7.66
N CYS A 74 0.40 -14.57 7.86
CA CYS A 74 -0.21 -15.53 6.92
C CYS A 74 -0.41 -14.95 5.51
N LEU A 75 -0.78 -13.68 5.39
CA LEU A 75 -0.96 -13.02 4.09
C LEU A 75 0.39 -12.73 3.42
N ALA A 76 1.42 -12.36 4.19
CA ALA A 76 2.76 -12.16 3.66
C ALA A 76 3.38 -13.47 3.17
N ASP A 77 3.24 -14.56 3.93
CA ASP A 77 3.71 -15.91 3.55
C ASP A 77 3.01 -16.43 2.29
N ALA A 78 1.76 -16.01 2.05
CA ALA A 78 1.00 -16.32 0.86
C ALA A 78 1.22 -15.33 -0.30
N GLU A 79 2.16 -14.40 -0.15
CA GLU A 79 2.48 -13.34 -1.13
C GLU A 79 1.29 -12.46 -1.54
N VAL A 80 0.33 -12.25 -0.63
CA VAL A 80 -0.88 -11.46 -0.86
C VAL A 80 -0.64 -9.99 -0.54
N PHE A 81 0.17 -9.34 -1.39
CA PHE A 81 0.51 -7.92 -1.26
C PHE A 81 -0.44 -7.03 -2.06
N THR A 82 -0.60 -5.77 -1.64
CA THR A 82 -1.26 -4.77 -2.49
C THR A 82 -0.41 -4.54 -3.75
N PRO A 83 -1.01 -4.10 -4.88
CA PRO A 83 -0.24 -3.78 -6.08
C PRO A 83 0.92 -2.81 -5.83
N SER A 84 0.71 -1.81 -4.96
CA SER A 84 1.75 -0.87 -4.54
C SER A 84 2.89 -1.54 -3.76
N ALA A 85 2.58 -2.41 -2.80
CA ALA A 85 3.60 -3.12 -2.03
C ALA A 85 4.36 -4.13 -2.89
N TRP A 86 3.69 -4.76 -3.86
CA TRP A 86 4.33 -5.64 -4.84
C TRP A 86 5.28 -4.87 -5.75
N GLN A 87 4.87 -3.69 -6.22
CA GLN A 87 5.74 -2.80 -6.98
C GLN A 87 6.99 -2.41 -6.18
N HIS A 88 6.82 -2.04 -4.91
CA HIS A 88 7.96 -1.69 -4.04
C HIS A 88 8.92 -2.87 -3.83
N LEU A 89 8.39 -4.07 -3.65
CA LEU A 89 9.19 -5.30 -3.52
C LEU A 89 9.99 -5.60 -4.79
N VAL A 90 9.35 -5.52 -5.97
CA VAL A 90 9.99 -5.80 -7.26
C VAL A 90 11.07 -4.76 -7.59
N GLU A 91 10.83 -3.51 -7.26
CA GLU A 91 11.75 -2.41 -7.55
C GLU A 91 12.83 -2.21 -6.47
N ASP A 92 12.77 -2.96 -5.36
CA ASP A 92 13.63 -2.80 -4.17
C ASP A 92 13.66 -1.35 -3.66
N THR A 93 12.48 -0.74 -3.58
CA THR A 93 12.30 0.66 -3.16
C THR A 93 11.74 0.72 -1.74
N ASP A 94 12.27 1.64 -0.92
CA ASP A 94 11.71 1.94 0.40
C ASP A 94 10.37 2.70 0.26
N PRO A 95 9.23 2.16 0.73
CA PRO A 95 7.94 2.83 0.65
C PRO A 95 7.93 4.21 1.31
N ALA A 96 8.68 4.39 2.40
CA ALA A 96 8.75 5.67 3.09
C ALA A 96 9.54 6.70 2.26
N GLN A 97 10.59 6.26 1.56
CA GLN A 97 11.34 7.10 0.62
C GLN A 97 10.48 7.52 -0.57
N ASP A 98 9.70 6.60 -1.13
CA ASP A 98 8.75 6.85 -2.22
C ASP A 98 7.73 7.93 -1.81
N ILE A 99 7.05 7.75 -0.66
CA ILE A 99 6.08 8.73 -0.13
C ILE A 99 6.72 10.10 0.10
N ARG A 100 7.94 10.16 0.66
CA ARG A 100 8.65 11.43 0.87
C ARG A 100 8.97 12.11 -0.47
N ALA A 101 9.42 11.35 -1.47
CA ALA A 101 9.71 11.87 -2.80
C ALA A 101 8.46 12.40 -3.50
N PHE A 102 7.33 11.70 -3.40
CA PHE A 102 6.06 12.16 -3.94
C PHE A 102 5.56 13.45 -3.25
N ARG A 103 5.58 13.49 -1.91
CA ARG A 103 5.20 14.70 -1.14
C ARG A 103 6.07 15.89 -1.50
N GLU A 104 7.37 15.68 -1.72
CA GLU A 104 8.28 16.73 -2.18
C GLU A 104 7.91 17.25 -3.57
N ALA A 105 7.56 16.36 -4.51
CA ALA A 105 7.12 16.77 -5.83
C ALA A 105 5.81 17.56 -5.80
N CYS A 106 4.83 17.15 -4.99
CA CYS A 106 3.59 17.91 -4.77
C CYS A 106 3.88 19.32 -4.22
N ARG A 107 4.84 19.47 -3.31
CA ARG A 107 5.25 20.80 -2.82
C ARG A 107 5.89 21.67 -3.90
N LYS A 108 6.64 21.07 -4.83
CA LYS A 108 7.27 21.79 -5.96
C LYS A 108 6.29 22.14 -7.08
N ALA A 109 5.18 21.41 -7.20
CA ALA A 109 4.15 21.62 -8.22
C ALA A 109 2.75 21.78 -7.60
N PRO A 110 2.51 22.83 -6.79
CA PRO A 110 1.23 22.99 -6.07
C PRO A 110 0.03 23.28 -6.99
N HIS A 111 0.27 23.55 -8.27
CA HIS A 111 -0.76 23.78 -9.28
C HIS A 111 -1.35 22.47 -9.83
N LEU A 112 -0.74 21.32 -9.53
CA LEU A 112 -1.24 20.00 -9.92
C LEU A 112 -1.99 19.35 -8.75
N PRO A 113 -2.98 18.47 -9.03
CA PRO A 113 -3.60 17.64 -7.99
C PRO A 113 -2.54 16.79 -7.27
N PRO A 114 -2.69 16.52 -5.96
CA PRO A 114 -1.80 15.63 -5.21
C PRO A 114 -2.09 14.16 -5.54
N ASP A 115 -2.02 13.81 -6.82
CA ASP A 115 -2.29 12.50 -7.41
C ASP A 115 -1.06 12.05 -8.21
N PRO A 116 -0.48 10.86 -7.93
CA PRO A 116 0.67 10.33 -8.66
C PRO A 116 0.51 10.29 -10.18
N ALA A 117 -0.72 10.23 -10.72
CA ALA A 117 -0.98 10.22 -12.15
C ALA A 117 -0.47 11.47 -12.91
N TYR A 118 -0.28 12.60 -12.21
CA TYR A 118 0.23 13.85 -12.80
C TYR A 118 1.75 13.98 -12.74
N PHE A 119 2.43 12.95 -12.24
CA PHE A 119 3.88 12.96 -12.03
C PHE A 119 4.53 11.78 -12.73
N VAL A 120 5.71 12.02 -13.29
CA VAL A 120 6.59 10.96 -13.78
C VAL A 120 7.39 10.43 -12.61
N ARG A 121 7.20 9.14 -12.30
CA ARG A 121 7.98 8.39 -11.33
C ARG A 121 9.17 7.73 -12.02
N THR A 122 10.37 8.01 -11.54
CA THR A 122 11.62 7.40 -12.03
C THR A 122 12.26 6.64 -10.88
N VAL A 123 12.53 5.35 -11.09
CA VAL A 123 13.29 4.53 -10.16
C VAL A 123 14.71 4.45 -10.66
N MET A 124 15.66 4.97 -9.89
CA MET A 124 17.07 4.72 -10.12
C MET A 124 17.44 3.43 -9.38
N PRO A 125 17.93 2.40 -10.09
CA PRO A 125 18.27 1.13 -9.46
C PRO A 125 19.39 1.34 -8.43
N GLY A 126 19.25 0.67 -7.29
CA GLY A 126 20.28 0.64 -6.26
C GLY A 126 21.46 -0.25 -6.64
N VAL A 127 22.39 -0.40 -5.70
CA VAL A 127 23.46 -1.41 -5.74
C VAL A 127 23.27 -2.32 -4.53
N PRO A 128 22.45 -3.40 -4.63
CA PRO A 128 22.11 -4.25 -3.49
C PRO A 128 23.35 -4.87 -2.83
N GLY A 129 24.39 -5.20 -3.62
CA GLY A 129 25.66 -5.73 -3.12
C GLY A 129 26.47 -4.76 -2.24
N LEU A 130 26.09 -3.48 -2.21
CA LEU A 130 26.68 -2.44 -1.36
C LEU A 130 25.68 -1.90 -0.31
N GLY A 131 24.50 -2.50 -0.19
CA GLY A 131 23.43 -2.02 0.70
C GLY A 131 22.79 -0.70 0.24
N ILE A 132 22.94 -0.34 -1.03
CA ILE A 132 22.32 0.86 -1.62
C ILE A 132 21.00 0.43 -2.25
N TYR A 133 19.88 0.83 -1.66
CA TYR A 133 18.53 0.57 -2.17
C TYR A 133 18.22 1.43 -3.40
N ALA A 134 17.21 1.02 -4.18
CA ALA A 134 16.72 1.84 -5.28
C ALA A 134 16.11 3.15 -4.76
N THR A 135 16.31 4.23 -5.50
CA THR A 135 15.82 5.56 -5.13
C THR A 135 14.75 6.04 -6.11
N VAL A 136 13.62 6.48 -5.56
CA VAL A 136 12.50 7.00 -6.33
C VAL A 136 12.57 8.52 -6.44
N HIS A 137 12.35 9.02 -7.66
CA HIS A 137 12.21 10.43 -7.96
C HIS A 137 10.89 10.71 -8.65
N TYR A 138 10.26 11.82 -8.28
CA TYR A 138 9.08 12.33 -8.95
C TYR A 138 9.38 13.68 -9.58
N ARG A 139 8.90 13.87 -10.80
CA ARG A 139 8.78 15.20 -11.43
C ARG A 139 7.37 15.39 -11.94
N ALA A 140 6.90 16.64 -11.96
CA ALA A 140 5.67 16.97 -12.67
C ALA A 140 5.80 16.55 -14.14
N MET A 141 4.71 16.02 -14.70
CA MET A 141 4.61 15.83 -16.15
C MET A 141 4.71 17.19 -16.85
N THR A 142 5.34 17.22 -18.02
CA THR A 142 5.30 18.39 -18.90
C THR A 142 3.89 18.56 -19.50
N ALA A 143 3.62 19.73 -20.09
CA ALA A 143 2.36 19.97 -20.79
C ALA A 143 2.12 18.94 -21.91
N ASP A 144 3.17 18.59 -22.65
CA ASP A 144 3.09 17.60 -23.74
C ASP A 144 2.83 16.18 -23.21
N GLU A 145 3.44 15.81 -22.07
CA GLU A 145 3.20 14.53 -21.41
C GLU A 145 1.77 14.41 -20.86
N LEU A 146 1.26 15.49 -20.24
CA LEU A 146 -0.13 15.54 -19.79
C LEU A 146 -1.10 15.45 -20.97
N ALA A 147 -0.82 16.15 -22.08
CA ALA A 147 -1.64 16.08 -23.28
C ALA A 147 -1.64 14.67 -23.89
N ALA A 148 -0.47 14.02 -23.97
CA ALA A 148 -0.35 12.64 -24.44
C ALA A 148 -1.09 11.66 -23.52
N TRP A 149 -0.95 11.81 -22.20
CA TRP A 149 -1.65 10.99 -21.21
C TRP A 149 -3.17 11.14 -21.30
N HIS A 150 -3.69 12.36 -21.39
CA HIS A 150 -5.11 12.59 -21.62
C HIS A 150 -5.57 11.96 -22.94
N GLY A 151 -4.78 12.08 -24.01
CA GLY A 151 -5.07 11.42 -25.28
C GLY A 151 -5.22 9.90 -25.16
N LEU A 152 -4.35 9.25 -24.36
CA LEU A 152 -4.44 7.81 -24.08
C LEU A 152 -5.70 7.45 -23.28
N ILE A 153 -6.09 8.27 -22.29
CA ILE A 153 -7.31 8.06 -21.52
C ILE A 153 -8.55 8.15 -22.41
N GLU A 154 -8.63 9.18 -23.24
CA GLU A 154 -9.77 9.37 -24.15
C GLU A 154 -9.84 8.25 -25.21
N GLN A 155 -8.70 7.77 -25.71
CA GLN A 155 -8.66 6.58 -26.56
C GLN A 155 -9.14 5.32 -25.84
N ALA A 156 -8.75 5.12 -24.58
CA ALA A 156 -9.20 3.99 -23.79
C ALA A 156 -10.72 4.03 -23.52
N ARG A 157 -11.26 5.22 -23.20
CA ARG A 157 -12.70 5.46 -23.03
C ARG A 157 -13.49 5.25 -24.32
N GLY A 158 -12.93 5.69 -25.46
CA GLY A 158 -13.53 5.51 -26.79
C GLY A 158 -13.50 4.07 -27.33
N ARG A 159 -12.77 3.15 -26.67
CA ARG A 159 -12.74 1.72 -27.03
C ARG A 159 -13.86 0.89 -26.37
N GLU A 160 -14.75 1.50 -25.59
CA GLU A 160 -15.94 0.83 -25.03
C GLU A 160 -17.18 0.91 -25.95
N VAL A 161 -17.09 0.50 -27.23
CA VAL A 161 -18.25 0.00 -27.99
C VAL A 161 -17.73 -0.94 -29.09
N THR A 162 -17.51 -2.22 -28.77
CA THR A 162 -17.72 -3.39 -29.65
C THR A 162 -17.23 -4.65 -28.92
N ALA A 163 -18.14 -5.24 -28.16
CA ALA A 163 -18.18 -6.67 -27.87
C ALA A 163 -19.63 -7.12 -28.05
#